data_AF-A0A2G5TCW1-F1
#
_entry.id   AF-A0A2G5TCW1-F1
#
_cell.length_a   1.000
_cell.length_b   1.000
_cell.length_c   1.000
_cell.angle_alpha   90.00
_cell.angle_beta   90.00
_cell.angle_gamma   90.00
#
_symmetry.space_group_name_H-M   'P 1'
#
loop_
_entity.id
_entity.type
_entity.pdbx_description
1 polymer ?
#
loop_
_entity_poly.entity_id
_entity_poly.type
_entity_poly.pdbx_seq_one_letter_code
_entity_poly.pdbx_strand_id
1 'polypeptide(L)'
;MYIYWPDYVNSSCRQNHTYFDSSDFMIAAYHFTALFTIPMSIFTFHTIYRVTPEKMKNMKIPLLIAHVWGTNLDLLLSVNFTPVMYYPTASGTPRGLFGALGVPAKWSAYFGQVSVIMFAVNFVMLLENRHSQISWIKFKITRHKTRLVYFAINYFLAFFLMLAFYFEDADQMELRKFVLKRIPCPTIDFYDKNTYVLLKGGELLPFLAITGGLVIMFGQTLFFSMHTVYHLNYVKNANVSESTKALQKRFLRYVALQFSIPWSIVAGPVYYSLYADQNNYYNQAFNNFSMLFMALHGLLSNSCTLFIIKPYREFVKNLITGNSGPNSREMGATTNPAPVSVVWGSTSD
;
A
#
# COMPACT_ATOMS: atom_id res chain seq x y z
N MET A 1 28.92 -16.01 14.23
CA MET A 1 28.60 -14.64 13.77
C MET A 1 29.83 -13.77 14.02
N TYR A 2 30.39 -13.15 12.99
CA TYR A 2 31.53 -12.24 13.15
C TYR A 2 30.99 -10.84 13.50
N ILE A 3 31.48 -10.25 14.58
CA ILE A 3 31.17 -8.88 14.97
C ILE A 3 32.04 -7.96 14.11
N TYR A 4 31.43 -7.14 13.25
CA TYR A 4 32.14 -6.32 12.26
C TYR A 4 32.51 -4.92 12.74
N TRP A 5 31.97 -4.49 13.88
CA TRP A 5 32.08 -3.10 14.34
C TRP A 5 33.20 -2.92 15.38
N PRO A 6 34.18 -2.03 15.15
CA PRO A 6 35.30 -1.80 16.07
C PRO A 6 34.87 -1.10 17.39
N ASP A 7 33.68 -0.51 17.41
CA ASP A 7 33.01 0.12 18.57
C ASP A 7 32.02 -0.81 19.28
N TYR A 8 32.13 -2.12 19.07
CA TYR A 8 31.38 -3.10 19.85
C TYR A 8 31.68 -2.92 21.34
N VAL A 9 30.73 -2.31 22.06
CA VAL A 9 30.70 -2.37 23.51
C VAL A 9 30.09 -3.71 23.87
N ASN A 10 30.89 -4.62 24.44
CA ASN A 10 30.38 -5.85 25.01
C ASN A 10 29.38 -5.48 26.11
N SER A 11 28.09 -5.43 25.75
CA SER A 11 27.07 -5.01 26.69
C SER A 11 26.91 -6.12 27.72
N SER A 12 27.00 -5.79 29.01
CA SER A 12 26.56 -6.69 30.09
C SER A 12 25.03 -6.91 30.08
N CYS A 13 24.34 -6.38 29.07
CA CYS A 13 22.91 -6.47 28.96
C CYS A 13 22.49 -7.86 28.52
N ARG A 14 21.91 -8.60 29.46
CA ARG A 14 21.27 -9.89 29.23
C ARG A 14 19.79 -9.65 28.98
N GLN A 15 19.40 -9.26 27.76
CA GLN A 15 18.03 -9.50 27.32
C GLN A 15 17.94 -10.91 26.74
N ASN A 16 16.96 -11.69 27.22
CA ASN A 16 16.65 -13.00 26.63
C ASN A 16 15.96 -12.75 25.28
N HIS A 17 16.75 -12.68 24.21
CA HIS A 17 16.20 -12.64 22.87
C HIS A 17 15.63 -13.99 22.49
N THR A 18 14.43 -13.96 21.91
CA THR A 18 13.74 -15.11 21.35
C THR A 18 13.94 -15.15 19.85
N TYR A 19 13.47 -16.24 19.22
CA TYR A 19 13.45 -16.31 17.75
C TYR A 19 12.69 -15.12 17.12
N PHE A 20 11.63 -14.63 17.76
CA PHE A 20 10.84 -13.50 17.23
C PHE A 20 11.58 -12.17 17.20
N ASP A 21 12.69 -12.04 17.94
CA ASP A 21 13.55 -10.86 17.92
C ASP A 21 14.56 -10.91 16.76
N SER A 22 14.80 -12.10 16.19
CA SER A 22 15.84 -12.32 15.20
C SER A 22 15.48 -11.84 13.80
N SER A 23 16.51 -11.53 13.03
CA SER A 23 16.37 -11.27 11.60
C SER A 23 15.99 -12.52 10.79
N ASP A 24 16.38 -13.72 11.25
CA ASP A 24 16.00 -15.00 10.62
C ASP A 24 14.48 -15.20 10.63
N PHE A 25 13.83 -14.88 11.76
CA PHE A 25 12.36 -14.88 11.84
C PHE A 25 11.74 -13.94 10.80
N MET A 26 12.26 -12.72 10.68
CA MET A 26 11.75 -11.75 9.71
C MET A 26 11.92 -12.25 8.28
N ILE A 27 13.10 -12.77 7.92
CA ILE A 27 13.37 -13.34 6.59
C ILE A 27 12.38 -14.47 6.30
N ALA A 28 12.21 -15.42 7.23
CA ALA A 28 11.31 -16.54 7.05
C ALA A 28 9.85 -16.08 6.88
N ALA A 29 9.36 -15.18 7.73
CA ALA A 29 7.99 -14.69 7.69
C ALA A 29 7.69 -13.84 6.44
N TYR A 30 8.64 -13.01 6.00
CA TYR A 30 8.52 -12.23 4.78
C TYR A 30 8.50 -13.10 3.53
N HIS A 31 9.45 -14.03 3.40
CA HIS A 31 9.50 -14.94 2.25
C HIS A 31 8.29 -15.89 2.21
N PHE A 32 7.82 -16.34 3.37
CA PHE A 32 6.58 -17.10 3.47
C PHE A 32 5.38 -16.27 2.98
N THR A 33 5.31 -14.99 3.37
CA THR A 33 4.28 -14.08 2.86
C THR A 33 4.40 -13.91 1.33
N ALA A 34 5.61 -13.74 0.81
CA ALA A 34 5.91 -13.61 -0.62
C ALA A 34 5.45 -14.83 -1.44
N LEU A 35 5.60 -16.04 -0.88
CA LEU A 35 5.17 -17.29 -1.51
C LEU A 35 3.68 -17.26 -1.91
N PHE A 36 2.83 -16.60 -1.12
CA PHE A 36 1.41 -16.46 -1.39
C PHE A 36 1.07 -15.16 -2.13
N THR A 37 1.68 -14.03 -1.76
CA THR A 37 1.35 -12.73 -2.36
C THR A 37 1.76 -12.66 -3.83
N ILE A 38 2.88 -13.26 -4.24
CA ILE A 38 3.37 -13.18 -5.62
C ILE A 38 2.40 -13.87 -6.59
N PRO A 39 2.05 -15.16 -6.43
CA PRO A 39 1.07 -15.81 -7.30
C PRO A 39 -0.28 -15.08 -7.29
N MET A 40 -0.72 -14.64 -6.12
CA MET A 40 -1.98 -13.93 -5.96
C MET A 40 -1.97 -12.57 -6.68
N SER A 41 -0.86 -11.84 -6.66
CA SER A 41 -0.69 -10.55 -7.35
C SER A 41 -0.68 -10.72 -8.86
N ILE A 42 -0.03 -11.78 -9.38
CA ILE A 42 -0.03 -12.12 -10.80
C ILE A 42 -1.46 -12.48 -11.25
N PHE A 43 -2.15 -13.32 -10.49
CA PHE A 43 -3.53 -13.70 -10.77
C PHE A 43 -4.49 -12.51 -10.70
N THR A 44 -4.31 -11.62 -9.74
CA THR A 44 -5.08 -10.38 -9.61
C THR A 44 -4.86 -9.44 -10.79
N PHE A 45 -3.61 -9.25 -11.21
CA PHE A 45 -3.28 -8.48 -12.41
C PHE A 45 -3.97 -9.06 -13.65
N HIS A 46 -3.87 -10.38 -13.85
CA HIS A 46 -4.52 -11.07 -14.96
C HIS A 46 -6.04 -10.88 -14.94
N THR A 47 -6.65 -11.01 -13.75
CA THR A 47 -8.09 -10.84 -13.55
C THR A 47 -8.53 -9.42 -13.88
N ILE A 48 -7.83 -8.39 -13.37
CA ILE A 48 -8.13 -7.00 -13.74
C ILE A 48 -8.01 -6.82 -15.25
N TYR A 49 -6.94 -7.33 -15.87
CA TYR A 49 -6.70 -7.16 -17.29
C TYR A 49 -7.77 -7.85 -18.17
N ARG A 50 -8.19 -9.07 -17.83
CA ARG A 50 -9.11 -9.86 -18.67
C ARG A 50 -10.59 -9.66 -18.34
N VAL A 51 -10.92 -9.43 -17.08
CA VAL A 51 -12.28 -9.54 -16.54
C VAL A 51 -12.93 -8.17 -16.32
N THR A 52 -12.18 -7.07 -16.35
CA THR A 52 -12.77 -5.72 -16.23
C THR A 52 -13.80 -5.49 -17.35
N PRO A 53 -15.09 -5.28 -17.03
CA PRO A 53 -16.13 -5.12 -18.04
C PRO A 53 -16.09 -3.74 -18.70
N GLU A 54 -16.73 -3.58 -19.86
CA GLU A 54 -16.78 -2.30 -20.61
C GLU A 54 -17.37 -1.15 -19.77
N LYS A 55 -18.36 -1.46 -18.92
CA LYS A 55 -18.95 -0.50 -17.96
C LYS A 55 -17.92 0.07 -16.96
N MET A 56 -16.77 -0.58 -16.79
CA MET A 56 -15.65 -0.17 -15.94
C MET A 56 -14.40 0.18 -16.76
N LYS A 57 -14.47 0.37 -18.07
CA LYS A 57 -13.28 0.59 -18.93
C LYS A 57 -12.38 1.73 -18.45
N ASN A 58 -12.97 2.87 -18.07
CA ASN A 58 -12.24 4.04 -17.60
C ASN A 58 -11.50 3.82 -16.26
N MET A 59 -11.79 2.71 -15.57
CA MET A 59 -11.15 2.28 -14.33
C MET A 59 -9.92 1.42 -14.54
N LYS A 60 -9.91 0.68 -15.65
CA LYS A 60 -9.03 -0.46 -15.84
C LYS A 60 -7.58 -0.06 -15.67
N ILE A 61 -7.18 1.02 -16.34
CA ILE A 61 -5.80 1.52 -16.31
C ILE A 61 -5.41 2.05 -14.92
N PRO A 62 -6.16 2.99 -14.28
CA PRO A 62 -5.86 3.39 -12.90
C PRO A 62 -5.77 2.23 -11.91
N LEU A 63 -6.65 1.23 -12.03
CA LEU A 63 -6.66 0.06 -11.16
C LEU A 63 -5.42 -0.82 -11.38
N LEU A 64 -5.01 -1.04 -12.64
CA LEU A 64 -3.76 -1.76 -12.96
C LEU A 64 -2.53 -1.02 -12.46
N ILE A 65 -2.48 0.30 -12.63
CA ILE A 65 -1.38 1.14 -12.15
C ILE A 65 -1.26 1.04 -10.62
N ALA A 66 -2.37 1.23 -9.89
CA ALA A 66 -2.40 1.10 -8.44
C ALA A 66 -1.98 -0.30 -7.98
N HIS A 67 -2.45 -1.34 -8.68
CA HIS A 67 -2.08 -2.73 -8.40
C HIS A 67 -0.59 -2.99 -8.59
N VAL A 68 0.00 -2.57 -9.72
CA VAL A 68 1.43 -2.76 -10.00
C VAL A 68 2.31 -2.07 -8.97
N TRP A 69 1.98 -0.84 -8.58
CA TRP A 69 2.74 -0.12 -7.55
C TRP A 69 2.52 -0.66 -6.14
N GLY A 70 1.34 -1.21 -5.85
CA GLY A 70 1.10 -1.97 -4.62
C GLY A 70 1.95 -3.24 -4.57
N THR A 71 1.95 -4.03 -5.63
CA THR A 71 2.80 -5.23 -5.75
C THR A 71 4.29 -4.87 -5.68
N ASN A 72 4.72 -3.75 -6.26
CA ASN A 72 6.10 -3.28 -6.14
C ASN A 72 6.49 -3.02 -4.66
N LEU A 73 5.63 -2.33 -3.91
CA LEU A 73 5.84 -2.12 -2.48
C LEU A 73 5.91 -3.44 -1.71
N ASP A 74 4.97 -4.36 -1.98
CA ASP A 74 4.93 -5.67 -1.32
C ASP A 74 6.21 -6.49 -1.58
N LEU A 75 6.70 -6.50 -2.83
CA LEU A 75 7.95 -7.17 -3.22
C LEU A 75 9.16 -6.51 -2.57
N LEU A 76 9.17 -5.18 -2.47
CA LEU A 76 10.25 -4.45 -1.82
C LEU A 76 10.34 -4.80 -0.32
N LEU A 77 9.19 -4.87 0.36
CA LEU A 77 9.15 -5.23 1.78
C LEU A 77 9.47 -6.72 2.01
N SER A 78 8.94 -7.63 1.19
CA SER A 78 8.98 -9.07 1.47
C SER A 78 10.14 -9.84 0.84
N VAL A 79 10.75 -9.34 -0.24
CA VAL A 79 11.81 -10.06 -0.98
C VAL A 79 13.06 -9.22 -1.16
N ASN A 80 12.92 -7.96 -1.59
CA ASN A 80 14.09 -7.17 -1.98
C ASN A 80 14.84 -6.59 -0.78
N PHE A 81 14.15 -5.85 0.08
CA PHE A 81 14.77 -5.25 1.26
C PHE A 81 14.70 -6.18 2.46
N THR A 82 13.53 -6.78 2.70
CA THR A 82 13.26 -7.60 3.90
C THR A 82 13.74 -6.86 5.16
N PRO A 83 13.18 -5.68 5.45
CA PRO A 83 13.76 -4.75 6.41
C PRO A 83 13.56 -5.23 7.85
N VAL A 84 14.63 -5.22 8.62
CA VAL A 84 14.58 -5.34 10.09
C VAL A 84 14.74 -3.94 10.66
N MET A 85 13.69 -3.40 11.28
CA MET A 85 13.69 -2.04 11.83
C MET A 85 13.95 -2.07 13.34
N TYR A 86 14.60 -1.03 13.87
CA TYR A 86 14.94 -0.90 15.29
C TYR A 86 14.31 0.36 15.92
N TYR A 87 12.97 0.43 15.96
CA TYR A 87 12.28 1.49 16.70
C TYR A 87 12.64 1.42 18.19
N PRO A 88 12.83 2.55 18.88
CA PRO A 88 12.41 3.92 18.53
C PRO A 88 13.31 4.69 17.56
N THR A 89 14.42 4.10 17.10
CA THR A 89 15.36 4.81 16.24
C THR A 89 15.03 4.67 14.77
N ALA A 90 15.44 5.63 13.95
CA ALA A 90 15.35 5.54 12.49
C ALA A 90 16.52 4.70 11.94
N SER A 91 16.65 3.47 12.41
CA SER A 91 17.70 2.54 11.97
C SER A 91 17.10 1.21 11.55
N GLY A 92 17.80 0.53 10.64
CA GLY A 92 17.37 -0.75 10.13
C GLY A 92 18.41 -1.45 9.28
N THR A 93 18.14 -2.72 9.01
CA THR A 93 19.02 -3.62 8.29
C THR A 93 18.26 -4.31 7.16
N PRO A 94 18.68 -4.13 5.89
CA PRO A 94 18.11 -4.89 4.78
C PRO A 94 18.66 -6.32 4.81
N ARG A 95 17.76 -7.31 4.89
CA ARG A 95 18.10 -8.74 4.90
C ARG A 95 17.68 -9.50 3.65
N GLY A 96 17.07 -8.80 2.69
CA GLY A 96 16.57 -9.40 1.45
C GLY A 96 17.63 -9.47 0.36
N LEU A 97 17.17 -9.59 -0.88
CA LEU A 97 18.02 -9.64 -2.08
C LEU A 97 19.03 -8.49 -2.13
N PHE A 98 18.62 -7.27 -1.79
CA PHE A 98 19.48 -6.09 -1.87
C PHE A 98 20.59 -6.13 -0.82
N GLY A 99 20.28 -6.61 0.39
CA GLY A 99 21.29 -6.86 1.42
C GLY A 99 22.28 -7.95 1.00
N ALA A 100 21.79 -9.01 0.35
CA ALA A 100 22.63 -10.09 -0.17
C ALA A 100 23.55 -9.65 -1.34
N LEU A 101 23.06 -8.75 -2.19
CA LEU A 101 23.83 -8.15 -3.29
C LEU A 101 24.78 -7.03 -2.84
N GLY A 102 24.77 -6.65 -1.56
CA GLY A 102 25.63 -5.58 -1.03
C GLY A 102 25.19 -4.17 -1.42
N VAL A 103 23.91 -3.96 -1.77
CA VAL A 103 23.35 -2.62 -2.01
C VAL A 103 23.43 -1.84 -0.68
N PRO A 104 23.99 -0.61 -0.68
CA PRO A 104 24.08 0.17 0.55
C PRO A 104 22.71 0.40 1.18
N ALA A 105 22.59 0.16 2.49
CA ALA A 105 21.32 0.20 3.21
C ALA A 105 20.63 1.56 3.15
N LYS A 106 21.39 2.65 3.09
CA LYS A 106 20.91 4.02 2.83
C LYS A 106 20.02 4.09 1.57
N TRP A 107 20.48 3.52 0.46
CA TRP A 107 19.74 3.52 -0.80
C TRP A 107 18.56 2.56 -0.79
N SER A 108 18.68 1.42 -0.11
CA SER A 108 17.55 0.51 0.12
C SER A 108 16.41 1.21 0.89
N ALA A 109 16.74 1.98 1.93
CA ALA A 109 15.77 2.79 2.66
C ALA A 109 15.12 3.87 1.78
N TYR A 110 15.91 4.59 0.98
CA TYR A 110 15.39 5.58 0.01
C TYR A 110 14.38 4.96 -0.96
N PHE A 111 14.75 3.85 -1.61
CA PHE A 111 13.86 3.19 -2.58
C PHE A 111 12.60 2.63 -1.93
N GLY A 112 12.68 2.12 -0.70
CA GLY A 112 11.50 1.72 0.07
C GLY A 112 10.57 2.88 0.37
N GLN A 113 11.14 4.01 0.77
CA GLN A 113 10.39 5.21 1.05
C GLN A 113 9.71 5.78 -0.21
N VAL A 114 10.44 5.85 -1.33
CA VAL A 114 9.89 6.24 -2.63
C VAL A 114 8.75 5.29 -3.00
N SER A 115 8.92 3.97 -2.86
CA SER A 115 7.87 3.00 -3.18
C SER A 115 6.59 3.20 -2.38
N VAL A 116 6.68 3.52 -1.08
CA VAL A 116 5.51 3.82 -0.23
C VAL A 116 4.77 5.05 -0.75
N ILE A 117 5.50 6.12 -1.09
CA ILE A 117 4.87 7.35 -1.61
C ILE A 117 4.31 7.12 -3.01
N MET A 118 5.03 6.41 -3.88
CA MET A 118 4.54 6.04 -5.22
C MET A 118 3.24 5.27 -5.11
N PHE A 119 3.17 4.27 -4.24
CA PHE A 119 1.92 3.55 -3.96
C PHE A 119 0.79 4.52 -3.57
N ALA A 120 1.04 5.45 -2.63
CA ALA A 120 0.05 6.45 -2.24
C ALA A 120 -0.39 7.38 -3.39
N VAL A 121 0.54 7.83 -4.25
CA VAL A 121 0.24 8.67 -5.43
C VAL A 121 -0.67 7.93 -6.41
N ASN A 122 -0.36 6.66 -6.69
CA ASN A 122 -1.17 5.82 -7.57
C ASN A 122 -2.54 5.50 -6.96
N PHE A 123 -2.63 5.45 -5.63
CA PHE A 123 -3.91 5.37 -4.93
C PHE A 123 -4.75 6.65 -5.08
N VAL A 124 -4.13 7.82 -4.92
CA VAL A 124 -4.77 9.13 -5.20
C VAL A 124 -5.25 9.20 -6.66
N MET A 125 -4.49 8.64 -7.60
CA MET A 125 -4.92 8.54 -9.00
C MET A 125 -6.21 7.73 -9.18
N LEU A 126 -6.34 6.61 -8.46
CA LEU A 126 -7.58 5.83 -8.48
C LEU A 126 -8.76 6.63 -7.93
N LEU A 127 -8.57 7.36 -6.82
CA LEU A 127 -9.60 8.21 -6.19
C LEU A 127 -10.00 9.41 -7.06
N GLU A 128 -9.03 10.13 -7.62
CA GLU A 128 -9.27 11.22 -8.56
C GLU A 128 -10.04 10.71 -9.78
N ASN A 129 -9.67 9.54 -10.30
CA ASN A 129 -10.35 8.97 -11.44
C ASN A 129 -11.82 8.65 -11.10
N ARG A 130 -12.11 8.14 -9.89
CA ARG A 130 -13.49 7.97 -9.41
C ARG A 130 -14.25 9.29 -9.35
N HIS A 131 -13.64 10.25 -8.68
CA HIS A 131 -14.19 11.58 -8.47
C HIS A 131 -14.56 12.24 -9.80
N SER A 132 -13.66 12.18 -10.79
CA SER A 132 -13.88 12.78 -12.11
C SER A 132 -15.01 12.15 -12.94
N GLN A 133 -15.38 10.90 -12.66
CA GLN A 133 -16.46 10.19 -13.36
C GLN A 133 -17.85 10.61 -12.90
N ILE A 134 -17.97 11.30 -11.75
CA ILE A 134 -19.25 11.81 -11.28
C ILE A 134 -19.53 13.11 -12.02
N SER A 135 -20.51 13.08 -12.93
CA SER A 135 -20.77 14.19 -13.85
C SER A 135 -21.18 15.48 -13.13
N TRP A 136 -21.91 15.38 -12.02
CA TRP A 136 -22.43 16.51 -11.24
C TRP A 136 -21.46 17.08 -10.20
N ILE A 137 -20.22 16.58 -10.14
CA ILE A 137 -19.15 17.25 -9.41
C ILE A 137 -18.61 18.42 -10.24
N LYS A 138 -18.64 19.63 -9.68
CA LYS A 138 -18.08 20.83 -10.30
C LYS A 138 -16.55 20.89 -10.18
N PHE A 139 -16.02 20.58 -9.00
CA PHE A 139 -14.58 20.67 -8.68
C PHE A 139 -13.74 19.47 -9.14
N LYS A 140 -13.92 19.01 -10.39
CA LYS A 140 -13.16 17.87 -10.95
C LYS A 140 -12.08 18.32 -11.94
N ILE A 141 -11.01 17.54 -12.04
CA ILE A 141 -9.99 17.71 -13.07
C ILE A 141 -10.55 17.14 -14.39
N THR A 142 -10.89 18.00 -15.34
CA THR A 142 -11.49 17.60 -16.63
C THR A 142 -10.46 17.44 -17.74
N ARG A 143 -9.45 18.31 -17.77
CA ARG A 143 -8.46 18.38 -18.85
C ARG A 143 -7.35 17.36 -18.63
N HIS A 144 -7.09 16.53 -19.64
CA HIS A 144 -6.02 15.53 -19.61
C HIS A 144 -4.64 16.15 -19.30
N LYS A 145 -4.30 17.30 -19.91
CA LYS A 145 -3.04 18.00 -19.64
C LYS A 145 -2.90 18.43 -18.17
N THR A 146 -3.97 18.94 -17.57
CA THR A 146 -3.98 19.33 -16.14
C THR A 146 -3.81 18.11 -15.24
N ARG A 147 -4.47 16.99 -15.57
CA ARG A 147 -4.30 15.73 -14.84
C ARG A 147 -2.86 15.20 -14.93
N LEU A 148 -2.25 15.27 -16.11
CA LEU A 148 -0.86 14.86 -16.30
C LEU A 148 0.09 15.70 -15.46
N VAL A 149 -0.05 17.03 -15.48
CA VAL A 149 0.77 17.94 -14.65
C VAL A 149 0.55 17.67 -13.16
N TYR A 150 -0.69 17.47 -12.73
CA TYR A 150 -1.02 17.16 -11.35
C TYR A 150 -0.31 15.90 -10.83
N PHE A 151 -0.33 14.80 -11.59
CA PHE A 151 0.37 13.58 -11.20
C PHE A 151 1.88 13.68 -11.41
N ALA A 152 2.37 14.43 -12.40
CA ALA A 152 3.79 14.69 -12.59
C ALA A 152 4.40 15.41 -11.37
N ILE A 153 3.70 16.41 -10.82
CA ILE A 153 4.11 17.09 -9.58
C ILE A 153 4.13 16.11 -8.40
N ASN A 154 3.10 15.28 -8.24
CA ASN A 154 3.07 14.28 -7.17
C ASN A 154 4.22 13.28 -7.26
N TYR A 155 4.52 12.79 -8.46
CA TYR A 155 5.67 11.90 -8.67
C TYR A 155 6.99 12.62 -8.42
N PHE A 156 7.15 13.86 -8.90
CA PHE A 156 8.34 14.65 -8.62
C PHE A 156 8.57 14.79 -7.10
N LEU A 157 7.53 15.17 -6.35
CA LEU A 157 7.62 15.26 -4.89
C LEU A 157 7.97 13.91 -4.25
N ALA A 158 7.40 12.80 -4.74
CA ALA A 158 7.69 11.45 -4.23
C ALA A 158 9.18 11.09 -4.32
N PHE A 159 9.85 11.47 -5.41
CA PHE A 159 11.28 11.21 -5.59
C PHE A 159 12.16 12.22 -4.85
N PHE A 160 11.84 13.51 -4.93
CA PHE A 160 12.79 14.57 -4.57
C PHE A 160 12.61 15.15 -3.17
N LEU A 161 11.41 15.05 -2.56
CA LEU A 161 11.12 15.70 -1.27
C LEU A 161 12.10 15.29 -0.15
N MET A 162 12.59 14.05 -0.19
CA MET A 162 13.47 13.49 0.85
C MET A 162 14.83 13.08 0.33
N LEU A 163 15.10 13.24 -0.98
CA LEU A 163 16.35 12.82 -1.60
C LEU A 163 17.57 13.50 -0.98
N ALA A 164 17.46 14.76 -0.57
CA ALA A 164 18.55 15.50 0.06
C ALA A 164 19.11 14.80 1.30
N PHE A 165 18.25 14.20 2.14
CA PHE A 165 18.67 13.46 3.35
C PHE A 165 19.49 12.22 3.02
N TYR A 166 19.27 11.65 1.83
CA TYR A 166 20.01 10.47 1.36
C TYR A 166 21.31 10.85 0.63
N PHE A 167 21.58 12.14 0.39
CA PHE A 167 22.89 12.60 -0.07
C PHE A 167 23.81 13.00 1.08
N GLU A 168 23.27 13.32 2.24
CA GLU A 168 24.06 13.66 3.42
C GLU A 168 24.71 12.39 4.02
N ASP A 169 26.05 12.35 4.04
CA ASP A 169 26.80 11.24 4.63
C ASP A 169 27.15 11.58 6.08
N ALA A 170 26.29 11.11 7.00
CA ALA A 170 26.52 11.26 8.43
C ALA A 170 27.49 10.20 8.95
N ASP A 171 28.31 10.59 9.95
CA ASP A 171 29.19 9.67 10.66
C ASP A 171 28.37 8.61 11.41
N GLN A 172 28.36 7.40 10.86
CA GLN A 172 27.61 6.27 11.42
C GLN A 172 28.12 5.86 12.80
N MET A 173 29.39 6.10 13.14
CA MET A 173 29.93 5.80 14.47
C MET A 173 29.29 6.71 15.53
N GLU A 174 29.20 8.01 15.24
CA GLU A 174 28.55 8.96 16.13
C GLU A 174 27.04 8.70 16.22
N LEU A 175 26.38 8.42 15.10
CA LEU A 175 24.94 8.09 15.10
C LEU A 175 24.63 6.84 15.92
N ARG A 176 25.47 5.80 15.84
CA ARG A 176 25.30 4.59 16.65
C ARG A 176 25.48 4.85 18.14
N LYS A 177 26.43 5.70 18.54
CA LYS A 177 26.54 6.12 19.95
C LYS A 177 25.26 6.77 20.46
N PHE A 178 24.57 7.56 19.63
CA PHE A 178 23.25 8.10 19.98
C PHE A 178 22.16 7.03 20.05
N VAL A 179 22.13 6.11 19.07
CA VAL A 179 21.17 4.99 19.07
C VAL A 179 21.33 4.11 20.30
N LEU A 180 22.56 3.74 20.66
CA LEU A 180 22.86 2.88 21.82
C LEU A 180 22.52 3.55 23.17
N LYS A 181 22.39 4.88 23.22
CA LYS A 181 21.83 5.55 24.40
C LYS A 181 20.32 5.35 24.53
N ARG A 182 19.58 5.24 23.42
CA ARG A 182 18.13 4.97 23.39
C ARG A 182 17.80 3.48 23.40
N ILE A 183 18.65 2.66 22.81
CA ILE A 183 18.54 1.21 22.76
C ILE A 183 19.83 0.62 23.37
N PRO A 184 19.94 0.52 24.70
CA PRO A 184 21.18 0.04 25.35
C PRO A 184 21.51 -1.42 25.03
N CYS A 185 20.52 -2.19 24.60
CA CYS A 185 20.60 -3.63 24.41
C CYS A 185 19.90 -4.06 23.11
N PRO A 186 20.39 -3.63 21.93
CA PRO A 186 19.78 -4.05 20.68
C PRO A 186 20.08 -5.53 20.44
N THR A 187 19.33 -6.16 19.54
CA THR A 187 19.62 -7.54 19.14
C THR A 187 20.99 -7.62 18.46
N ILE A 188 21.59 -8.82 18.45
CA ILE A 188 22.88 -9.03 17.78
C ILE A 188 22.86 -8.63 16.29
N ASP A 189 21.70 -8.72 15.65
CA ASP A 189 21.47 -8.30 14.27
C ASP A 189 21.71 -6.80 14.04
N PHE A 190 21.55 -5.96 15.05
CA PHE A 190 21.87 -4.53 14.95
C PHE A 190 23.36 -4.30 14.63
N TYR A 191 24.23 -5.21 15.08
CA TYR A 191 25.66 -5.16 14.81
C TYR A 191 26.04 -5.78 13.44
N ASP A 192 25.07 -6.00 12.55
CA ASP A 192 25.34 -6.37 11.17
C ASP A 192 26.00 -5.22 10.41
N LYS A 193 26.90 -5.54 9.47
CA LYS A 193 27.60 -4.56 8.63
C LYS A 193 26.66 -3.71 7.77
N ASN A 194 25.47 -4.23 7.46
CA ASN A 194 24.46 -3.56 6.65
C ASN A 194 23.49 -2.71 7.49
N THR A 195 23.62 -2.67 8.81
CA THR A 195 22.80 -1.79 9.66
C THR A 195 23.16 -0.33 9.41
N TYR A 196 22.13 0.47 9.11
CA TYR A 196 22.29 1.90 8.86
C TYR A 196 21.36 2.70 9.76
N VAL A 197 21.91 3.75 10.38
CA VAL A 197 21.16 4.74 11.13
C VAL A 197 20.89 5.92 10.20
N LEU A 198 19.63 6.11 9.82
CA LEU A 198 19.23 7.14 8.87
C LEU A 198 19.20 8.53 9.50
N LEU A 199 18.68 8.63 10.72
CA LEU A 199 18.49 9.89 11.44
C LEU A 199 18.90 9.72 12.90
N LYS A 200 19.44 10.79 13.49
CA LYS A 200 19.73 10.85 14.93
C LYS A 200 18.44 10.90 15.75
N GLY A 201 17.40 11.52 15.18
CA GLY A 201 16.13 11.82 15.85
C GLY A 201 16.11 13.24 16.42
N GLY A 202 14.98 13.93 16.27
CA GLY A 202 14.80 15.34 16.67
C GLY A 202 15.21 16.37 15.61
N GLU A 203 15.59 15.93 14.41
CA GLU A 203 15.97 16.82 13.30
C GLU A 203 14.75 17.47 12.66
N LEU A 204 14.73 18.80 12.60
CA LEU A 204 13.55 19.56 12.15
C LEU A 204 13.26 19.37 10.66
N LEU A 205 14.27 19.41 9.80
CA LEU A 205 14.07 19.38 8.35
C LEU A 205 13.54 18.03 7.84
N PRO A 206 14.11 16.86 8.22
CA PRO A 206 13.51 15.56 7.93
C PRO A 206 12.09 15.42 8.47
N PHE A 207 11.84 15.91 9.68
CA PHE A 207 10.51 15.90 10.28
C PHE A 207 9.49 16.71 9.47
N LEU A 208 9.85 17.92 9.04
CA LEU A 208 9.00 18.77 8.21
C LEU A 208 8.75 18.16 6.83
N ALA A 209 9.77 17.55 6.22
CA ALA A 209 9.62 16.89 4.91
C ALA A 209 8.68 15.67 4.99
N ILE A 210 8.86 14.79 5.98
CA ILE A 210 8.00 13.63 6.20
C ILE A 210 6.56 14.08 6.51
N THR A 211 6.40 15.02 7.45
CA THR A 211 5.08 15.54 7.84
C THR A 211 4.39 16.25 6.68
N GLY A 212 5.11 17.09 5.93
CA GLY A 212 4.59 17.78 4.76
C GLY A 212 4.15 16.80 3.66
N GLY A 213 4.96 15.78 3.38
CA GLY A 213 4.61 14.71 2.45
C GLY A 213 3.35 13.96 2.87
N LEU A 214 3.24 13.59 4.15
CA LEU A 214 2.05 12.94 4.71
C LEU A 214 0.80 13.83 4.60
N VAL A 215 0.91 15.12 4.93
CA VAL A 215 -0.21 16.08 4.83
C VAL A 215 -0.66 16.25 3.38
N ILE A 216 0.28 16.37 2.44
CA ILE A 216 -0.02 16.48 1.00
C ILE A 216 -0.76 15.22 0.52
N MET A 217 -0.27 14.02 0.86
CA MET A 217 -0.87 12.77 0.41
C MET A 217 -2.22 12.49 1.08
N PHE A 218 -2.30 12.68 2.39
CA PHE A 218 -3.54 12.48 3.14
C PHE A 218 -4.60 13.50 2.76
N GLY A 219 -4.23 14.77 2.59
CA GLY A 219 -5.14 15.84 2.17
C GLY A 219 -5.78 15.55 0.82
N GLN A 220 -5.00 15.15 -0.19
CA GLN A 220 -5.54 14.75 -1.50
C GLN A 220 -6.48 13.54 -1.39
N THR A 221 -6.08 12.56 -0.60
CA THR A 221 -6.85 11.35 -0.36
C THR A 221 -8.20 11.65 0.28
N LEU A 222 -8.22 12.48 1.35
CA LEU A 222 -9.43 12.92 2.01
C LEU A 222 -10.31 13.76 1.08
N PHE A 223 -9.72 14.70 0.35
CA PHE A 223 -10.44 15.56 -0.59
C PHE A 223 -11.23 14.74 -1.61
N PHE A 224 -10.57 13.85 -2.35
CA PHE A 224 -11.26 13.05 -3.37
C PHE A 224 -12.25 12.07 -2.76
N SER A 225 -11.91 11.43 -1.63
CA SER A 225 -12.78 10.45 -0.98
C SER A 225 -14.04 11.09 -0.40
N MET A 226 -13.90 12.12 0.43
CA MET A 226 -15.02 12.82 1.05
C MET A 226 -15.94 13.43 0.00
N HIS A 227 -15.37 14.07 -1.03
CA HIS A 227 -16.16 14.69 -2.08
C HIS A 227 -16.92 13.66 -2.93
N THR A 228 -16.31 12.50 -3.20
CA THR A 228 -16.95 11.37 -3.89
C THR A 228 -18.10 10.80 -3.05
N VAL A 229 -17.89 10.57 -1.75
CA VAL A 229 -18.92 10.07 -0.81
C VAL A 229 -20.07 11.07 -0.68
N TYR A 230 -19.75 12.35 -0.52
CA TYR A 230 -20.73 13.42 -0.38
C TYR A 230 -21.66 13.50 -1.60
N HIS A 231 -21.08 13.58 -2.81
CA HIS A 231 -21.84 13.71 -4.04
C HIS A 231 -22.66 12.48 -4.41
N LEU A 232 -22.22 11.28 -4.02
CA LEU A 232 -22.99 10.06 -4.29
C LEU A 232 -24.14 9.84 -3.31
N ASN A 233 -24.03 10.31 -2.06
CA ASN A 233 -25.02 10.03 -1.02
C ASN A 233 -25.98 11.19 -0.75
N TYR A 234 -25.52 12.44 -0.84
CA TYR A 234 -26.28 13.60 -0.34
C TYR A 234 -26.78 14.53 -1.43
N VAL A 235 -26.16 14.53 -2.62
CA VAL A 235 -26.58 15.41 -3.72
C VAL A 235 -27.74 14.78 -4.51
N LYS A 236 -28.94 15.36 -4.35
CA LYS A 236 -30.18 14.85 -4.96
C LYS A 236 -30.43 15.33 -6.39
N ASN A 237 -29.94 16.52 -6.77
CA ASN A 237 -30.19 17.17 -8.07
C ASN A 237 -29.26 16.72 -9.22
N ALA A 238 -28.77 15.48 -9.18
CA ALA A 238 -28.05 14.93 -10.32
C ALA A 238 -29.07 14.51 -11.39
N ASN A 239 -28.99 15.09 -12.59
CA ASN A 239 -29.77 14.69 -13.79
C ASN A 239 -29.34 13.29 -14.28
N VAL A 240 -29.39 12.29 -13.42
CA VAL A 240 -28.83 10.96 -13.61
C VAL A 240 -29.78 9.93 -13.02
N SER A 241 -30.07 8.89 -13.80
CA SER A 241 -30.93 7.76 -13.42
C SER A 241 -30.51 7.13 -12.09
N GLU A 242 -31.48 6.64 -11.32
CA GLU A 242 -31.22 5.90 -10.06
C GLU A 242 -30.37 4.65 -10.27
N SER A 243 -30.48 3.96 -11.41
CA SER A 243 -29.63 2.81 -11.75
C SER A 243 -28.14 3.18 -11.86
N THR A 244 -27.83 4.32 -12.48
CA THR A 244 -26.46 4.85 -12.58
C THR A 244 -25.92 5.27 -11.21
N LYS A 245 -26.74 5.93 -10.37
CA LYS A 245 -26.34 6.25 -8.98
C LYS A 245 -26.09 4.98 -8.16
N ALA A 246 -26.94 3.96 -8.27
CA ALA A 246 -26.78 2.69 -7.58
C ALA A 246 -25.49 1.96 -8.01
N LEU A 247 -25.16 1.99 -9.31
CA LEU A 247 -23.90 1.45 -9.82
C LEU A 247 -22.69 2.17 -9.25
N GLN A 248 -22.70 3.51 -9.25
CA GLN A 248 -21.63 4.34 -8.68
C GLN A 248 -21.45 4.12 -7.18
N LYS A 249 -22.54 4.00 -6.41
CA LYS A 249 -22.50 3.68 -4.97
C LYS A 249 -21.91 2.30 -4.68
N ARG A 250 -22.34 1.29 -5.43
CA ARG A 250 -21.79 -0.08 -5.31
C ARG A 250 -20.30 -0.10 -5.63
N PHE A 251 -19.91 0.66 -6.63
CA PHE A 251 -18.52 0.81 -7.03
C PHE A 251 -17.69 1.55 -5.97
N LEU A 252 -18.21 2.66 -5.43
CA LEU A 252 -17.60 3.42 -4.34
C LEU A 252 -17.36 2.54 -3.12
N ARG A 253 -18.28 1.63 -2.78
CA ARG A 253 -18.09 0.67 -1.69
C ARG A 253 -16.84 -0.20 -1.90
N TYR A 254 -16.57 -0.62 -3.14
CA TYR A 254 -15.36 -1.40 -3.45
C TYR A 254 -14.09 -0.58 -3.29
N VAL A 255 -14.09 0.67 -3.75
CA VAL A 255 -12.93 1.57 -3.60
C VAL A 255 -12.71 1.98 -2.16
N ALA A 256 -13.78 2.25 -1.41
CA ALA A 256 -13.71 2.59 0.01
C ALA A 256 -13.10 1.44 0.83
N LEU A 257 -13.42 0.19 0.48
CA LEU A 257 -12.80 -0.96 1.15
C LEU A 257 -11.34 -1.16 0.74
N GLN A 258 -11.01 -0.99 -0.55
CA GLN A 258 -9.62 -0.96 -1.02
C GLN A 258 -8.83 0.21 -0.43
N PHE A 259 -9.49 1.27 0.02
CA PHE A 259 -8.90 2.40 0.74
C PHE A 259 -8.63 2.08 2.20
N SER A 260 -9.60 1.47 2.90
CA SER A 260 -9.45 1.17 4.32
C SER A 260 -8.27 0.25 4.60
N ILE A 261 -7.97 -0.69 3.69
CA ILE A 261 -6.93 -1.70 3.90
C ILE A 261 -5.53 -1.10 3.97
N PRO A 262 -5.05 -0.34 2.96
CA PRO A 262 -3.75 0.33 3.03
C PRO A 262 -3.63 1.27 4.23
N TRP A 263 -4.69 1.99 4.57
CA TRP A 263 -4.68 2.90 5.73
C TRP A 263 -4.58 2.16 7.05
N SER A 264 -5.39 1.12 7.26
CA SER A 264 -5.35 0.34 8.50
C SER A 264 -4.01 -0.36 8.70
N ILE A 265 -3.40 -0.85 7.63
CA ILE A 265 -2.15 -1.61 7.68
C ILE A 265 -0.92 -0.72 7.89
N VAL A 266 -0.94 0.52 7.40
CA VAL A 266 0.14 1.51 7.64
C VAL A 266 -0.06 2.26 8.96
N ALA A 267 -1.30 2.52 9.36
CA ALA A 267 -1.58 3.26 10.60
C ALA A 267 -1.05 2.55 11.84
N GLY A 268 -1.24 1.23 11.96
CA GLY A 268 -0.75 0.46 13.11
C GLY A 268 0.76 0.61 13.35
N PRO A 269 1.61 0.35 12.34
CA PRO A 269 3.05 0.51 12.45
C PRO A 269 3.50 1.94 12.76
N VAL A 270 2.85 2.94 12.16
CA VAL A 270 3.14 4.36 12.44
C VAL A 270 2.77 4.73 13.88
N TYR A 271 1.59 4.32 14.36
CA TYR A 271 1.20 4.57 15.75
C TYR A 271 2.16 3.89 16.73
N TYR A 272 2.54 2.64 16.45
CA TYR A 272 3.52 1.93 17.26
C TYR A 272 4.88 2.62 17.24
N SER A 273 5.39 3.07 16.09
CA SER A 273 6.68 3.75 16.01
C SER A 273 6.68 5.09 16.75
N LEU A 274 5.58 5.84 16.69
CA LEU A 274 5.42 7.09 17.43
C LEU A 274 5.33 6.84 18.94
N TYR A 275 4.59 5.82 19.36
CA TYR A 275 4.54 5.40 20.76
C TYR A 275 5.92 4.98 21.26
N ALA A 276 6.65 4.16 20.49
CA ALA A 276 8.00 3.72 20.81
C ALA A 276 8.95 4.91 20.96
N ASP A 277 8.92 5.86 20.01
CA ASP A 277 9.76 7.05 20.03
C ASP A 277 9.49 7.95 21.24
N GLN A 278 8.21 8.27 21.52
CA GLN A 278 7.83 9.12 22.66
C GLN A 278 8.23 8.53 24.01
N ASN A 279 8.19 7.20 24.15
CA ASN A 279 8.46 6.52 25.42
C ASN A 279 9.89 5.95 25.51
N ASN A 280 10.73 6.14 24.48
CA ASN A 280 12.01 5.44 24.34
C ASN A 280 11.88 3.91 24.54
N TYR A 281 10.78 3.33 24.05
CA TYR A 281 10.45 1.94 24.24
C TYR A 281 11.01 1.08 23.10
N TYR A 282 11.95 0.20 23.42
CA TYR A 282 12.51 -0.78 22.49
C TYR A 282 11.99 -2.18 22.80
N ASN A 283 11.43 -2.84 21.79
CA ASN A 283 11.08 -4.26 21.83
C ASN A 283 11.19 -4.82 20.40
N GLN A 284 12.18 -5.69 20.17
CA GLN A 284 12.46 -6.13 18.81
C GLN A 284 11.39 -7.05 18.24
N ALA A 285 10.82 -7.95 19.04
CA ALA A 285 9.67 -8.74 18.60
C ALA A 285 8.50 -7.83 18.15
N PHE A 286 8.19 -6.76 18.89
CA PHE A 286 7.13 -5.82 18.48
C PHE A 286 7.50 -5.03 17.23
N ASN A 287 8.75 -4.59 17.09
CA ASN A 287 9.26 -3.99 15.85
C ASN A 287 9.07 -4.92 14.66
N ASN A 288 9.45 -6.19 14.83
CA ASN A 288 9.35 -7.25 13.84
C ASN A 288 7.88 -7.50 13.45
N PHE A 289 6.98 -7.72 14.42
CA PHE A 289 5.54 -7.91 14.16
C PHE A 289 4.88 -6.67 13.54
N SER A 290 5.29 -5.47 13.93
CA SER A 290 4.81 -4.22 13.33
C SER A 290 5.13 -4.18 11.82
N MET A 291 6.36 -4.53 11.45
CA MET A 291 6.81 -4.57 10.07
C MET A 291 6.18 -5.73 9.27
N LEU A 292 5.90 -6.88 9.92
CA LEU A 292 5.14 -7.97 9.30
C LEU A 292 3.67 -7.59 9.07
N PHE A 293 3.05 -6.87 10.00
CA PHE A 293 1.69 -6.38 9.82
C PHE A 293 1.61 -5.49 8.56
N MET A 294 2.59 -4.62 8.35
CA MET A 294 2.69 -3.83 7.12
C MET A 294 2.79 -4.70 5.85
N ALA A 295 3.55 -5.82 5.92
CA ALA A 295 3.74 -6.76 4.83
C ALA A 295 2.45 -7.48 4.38
N LEU A 296 1.46 -7.59 5.27
CA LEU A 296 0.17 -8.24 4.97
C LEU A 296 -0.71 -7.40 4.02
N HIS A 297 -0.31 -6.16 3.73
CA HIS A 297 -0.98 -5.28 2.77
C HIS A 297 -1.26 -5.99 1.44
N GLY A 298 -0.25 -6.63 0.86
CA GLY A 298 -0.41 -7.32 -0.42
C GLY A 298 -1.46 -8.41 -0.39
N LEU A 299 -1.46 -9.26 0.64
CA LEU A 299 -2.47 -10.33 0.77
C LEU A 299 -3.88 -9.77 0.85
N LEU A 300 -4.08 -8.75 1.70
CA LEU A 300 -5.40 -8.18 1.96
C LEU A 300 -5.95 -7.37 0.77
N SER A 301 -5.10 -6.59 0.12
CA SER A 301 -5.48 -5.79 -1.06
C SER A 301 -5.82 -6.68 -2.27
N ASN A 302 -5.03 -7.72 -2.52
CA ASN A 302 -5.31 -8.74 -3.54
C ASN A 302 -6.63 -9.47 -3.26
N SER A 303 -6.80 -9.95 -2.03
CA SER A 303 -8.02 -10.64 -1.58
C SER A 303 -9.25 -9.77 -1.81
N CYS A 304 -9.19 -8.49 -1.45
CA CYS A 304 -10.31 -7.59 -1.63
C CYS A 304 -10.61 -7.32 -3.10
N THR A 305 -9.58 -7.17 -3.93
CA THR A 305 -9.76 -7.02 -5.36
C THR A 305 -10.48 -8.23 -5.94
N LEU A 306 -9.99 -9.44 -5.67
CA LEU A 306 -10.53 -10.67 -6.24
C LEU A 306 -11.91 -11.04 -5.70
N PHE A 307 -12.12 -10.94 -4.38
CA PHE A 307 -13.31 -11.52 -3.74
C PHE A 307 -14.44 -10.51 -3.50
N ILE A 308 -14.20 -9.21 -3.69
CA ILE A 308 -15.20 -8.19 -3.33
C ILE A 308 -15.73 -7.49 -4.56
N ILE A 309 -14.87 -7.16 -5.53
CA ILE A 309 -15.30 -6.59 -6.81
C ILE A 309 -16.10 -7.65 -7.57
N LYS A 310 -17.41 -7.38 -7.77
CA LYS A 310 -18.37 -8.33 -8.33
C LYS A 310 -17.86 -9.10 -9.58
N PRO A 311 -17.44 -8.44 -10.67
CA PRO A 311 -17.01 -9.17 -11.87
C PRO A 311 -15.81 -10.09 -11.61
N TYR A 312 -14.90 -9.71 -10.72
CA TYR A 312 -13.73 -10.53 -10.39
C TYR A 312 -14.12 -11.69 -9.48
N ARG A 313 -14.97 -11.46 -8.47
CA ARG A 313 -15.46 -12.53 -7.59
C ARG A 313 -16.22 -13.58 -8.37
N GLU A 314 -17.08 -13.16 -9.30
CA GLU A 314 -17.84 -14.09 -10.14
C GLU A 314 -16.93 -14.94 -11.02
N PHE A 315 -15.89 -14.33 -11.60
CA PHE A 315 -14.86 -15.05 -12.34
C PHE A 315 -14.12 -16.08 -11.48
N VAL A 316 -13.66 -15.68 -10.28
CA VAL A 316 -12.98 -16.59 -9.35
C VAL A 316 -13.91 -17.72 -8.89
N LYS A 317 -15.18 -17.41 -8.59
CA LYS A 317 -16.17 -18.43 -8.22
C LYS A 317 -16.35 -19.46 -9.34
N ASN A 318 -16.50 -19.00 -10.59
CA ASN A 318 -16.70 -19.89 -11.73
C ASN A 318 -15.49 -20.80 -11.97
N LEU A 319 -14.27 -20.26 -11.83
CA LEU A 319 -13.02 -21.03 -11.87
C LEU A 319 -13.00 -22.15 -10.82
N ILE A 320 -13.41 -21.84 -9.58
CA ILE A 320 -13.41 -22.82 -8.47
C ILE A 320 -14.52 -23.86 -8.65
N THR A 321 -15.70 -23.47 -9.12
CA THR A 321 -16.84 -24.39 -9.28
C THR A 321 -16.83 -25.18 -10.59
N GLY A 322 -15.83 -24.98 -11.46
CA GLY A 322 -15.74 -25.68 -12.75
C GLY A 322 -16.84 -25.31 -13.75
N ASN A 323 -17.57 -24.22 -13.53
CA ASN A 323 -18.56 -23.75 -14.48
C ASN A 323 -17.85 -22.95 -15.57
N SER A 324 -18.02 -23.35 -16.84
CA SER A 324 -17.66 -22.53 -18.00
C SER A 324 -18.39 -21.19 -17.88
N GLY A 325 -17.71 -20.18 -17.33
CA GLY A 325 -18.33 -18.89 -17.05
C GLY A 325 -18.86 -18.22 -18.33
N PRO A 326 -19.93 -17.40 -18.25
CA PRO A 326 -20.46 -16.70 -19.40
C PRO A 326 -19.36 -15.84 -20.02
N ASN A 327 -19.35 -15.74 -21.35
CA ASN A 327 -18.38 -14.94 -22.10
C ASN A 327 -18.31 -13.53 -21.50
N SER A 328 -17.13 -12.90 -21.42
CA SER A 328 -16.98 -11.51 -20.93
C SER A 328 -17.84 -10.48 -21.70
N ARG A 329 -18.35 -10.88 -22.87
CA ARG A 329 -19.36 -10.17 -23.68
C ARG A 329 -20.81 -10.28 -23.15
N GLU A 330 -21.17 -11.35 -22.46
CA GLU A 330 -22.54 -11.61 -21.97
C GLU A 330 -22.86 -10.95 -20.62
N MET A 331 -21.84 -10.73 -19.76
CA MET A 331 -22.02 -9.97 -18.50
C MET A 331 -22.37 -8.49 -18.72
N GLY A 332 -22.25 -7.98 -19.95
CA GLY A 332 -22.71 -6.65 -20.36
C GLY A 332 -24.23 -6.56 -20.56
N ALA A 333 -24.89 -7.68 -20.84
CA ALA A 333 -26.23 -7.74 -21.44
C ALA A 333 -27.39 -8.04 -20.48
N THR A 334 -27.16 -8.22 -19.17
CA THR A 334 -28.26 -8.41 -18.21
C THR A 334 -28.90 -7.08 -17.80
N THR A 335 -29.62 -6.47 -18.73
CA THR A 335 -30.78 -5.62 -18.47
C THR A 335 -31.77 -5.83 -19.61
N ASN A 336 -32.64 -6.83 -19.46
CA ASN A 336 -33.99 -6.82 -20.03
C ASN A 336 -34.88 -7.51 -18.98
N PRO A 337 -35.94 -6.84 -18.47
CA PRO A 337 -36.95 -7.55 -17.70
C PRO A 337 -37.60 -8.59 -18.61
N ALA A 338 -37.87 -9.78 -18.06
CA ALA A 338 -38.58 -10.84 -18.78
C ALA A 338 -39.86 -10.28 -19.43
N PRO A 339 -40.18 -10.61 -20.69
CA PRO A 339 -41.43 -10.19 -21.28
C PRO A 339 -42.56 -10.90 -20.52
N VAL A 340 -43.47 -10.10 -19.97
CA VAL A 340 -44.77 -10.55 -19.50
C VAL A 340 -45.46 -11.22 -20.69
N SER A 341 -45.66 -12.54 -20.62
CA SER A 341 -46.48 -13.25 -21.59
C SER A 341 -47.94 -12.88 -21.37
N VAL A 342 -48.43 -11.91 -22.14
CA VAL A 342 -49.86 -11.63 -22.26
C VAL A 342 -50.44 -12.73 -23.15
N VAL A 343 -51.20 -13.65 -22.54
CA VAL A 343 -51.98 -14.63 -23.28
C VAL A 343 -53.20 -13.90 -23.86
N TRP A 344 -53.13 -13.59 -25.15
CA TRP A 344 -54.31 -13.28 -25.96
C TRP A 344 -54.81 -14.60 -26.56
N GLY A 345 -55.94 -15.10 -26.07
CA GLY A 345 -56.73 -16.13 -26.70
C GLY A 345 -58.14 -15.60 -26.91
N SER A 346 -58.44 -15.20 -28.14
CA SER A 346 -59.78 -14.87 -28.62
C SER A 346 -60.59 -16.16 -28.84
N THR A 347 -61.90 -16.05 -28.56
CA THR A 347 -63.06 -16.81 -29.11
C THR A 347 -62.83 -17.28 -30.56
N SER A 348 -63.32 -18.42 -31.07
CA SER A 348 -64.62 -19.12 -31.05
C SER A 348 -64.39 -20.56 -31.60
N ASP A 349 -65.15 -21.61 -31.33
CA ASP A 349 -66.60 -21.85 -31.51
C ASP A 349 -67.24 -22.66 -30.37
#